data_AF-A0A8S9KKU0-F1
#
_entry.id   AF-A0A8S9KKU0-F1
#
_cell.length_a   1.000
_cell.length_b   1.000
_cell.length_c   1.000
_cell.angle_alpha   90.00
_cell.angle_beta   90.00
_cell.angle_gamma   90.00
#
_symmetry.space_group_name_H-M   'P 1'
#
loop_
_entity.id
_entity.type
_entity.pdbx_description
1 polymer ?
#
loop_
_entity_poly.entity_id
_entity_poly.type
_entity_poly.pdbx_seq_one_letter_code
_entity_poly.pdbx_strand_id
1 'polypeptide(L)'
;MESQHQIHHGVAPPDSKLEKEVMPFTKFSFSDLEKATQNFAIKKFSTNAWPDPEKFEEEAKRVGELKHKRFVSLIGCCADGDERLLVAEFLPNDTLAKRLFHDNNNTLEWSMRLKVACGIAEALDYCSTKGFTTSFSNLSANSILFDDGDNACLSCFGLMKESEDGQTTSFDQFTSVAYKFGCVLLNLLTGKEYLDGEYVVKKATEYGAVEIWMNERVRRACGNSCADFVYGFLEKPSKKGPEYWLLWKYEGESTLAGLLQSKDFPYNVETIILGKVQDLPKGLERENIIIQTIMRQLLFALDGLHSTGIVHRDVKPQNIIFSEGSRAFKIIDLGAAADLRVGINYIPKEFLLDPRYAAPEQYIMSTQTPSAPSAPVAAALSPVLWQMNLPDRFDIYSIGLIFLQMD
;
A
#
# COMPACT_ATOMS: atom_id res chain seq x y z
N MET A 1 54.33 6.01 -47.70
CA MET A 1 52.88 5.93 -47.41
C MET A 1 52.61 4.45 -47.18
N GLU A 2 52.29 3.95 -46.00
CA GLU A 2 51.61 4.55 -44.85
C GLU A 2 52.22 4.06 -43.53
N SER A 3 52.12 4.93 -42.54
CA SER A 3 52.59 4.80 -41.17
C SER A 3 51.61 4.01 -40.30
N GLN A 4 52.15 3.11 -39.48
CA GLN A 4 51.48 2.45 -38.36
C GLN A 4 50.92 3.47 -37.37
N HIS A 5 49.70 3.27 -36.87
CA HIS A 5 49.28 3.73 -35.53
C HIS A 5 48.51 2.61 -34.83
N GLN A 6 49.19 1.98 -33.86
CA GLN A 6 48.60 1.17 -32.81
C GLN A 6 47.87 2.07 -31.83
N ILE A 7 46.63 1.72 -31.48
CA ILE A 7 45.88 2.38 -30.41
C ILE A 7 46.35 1.77 -29.08
N HIS A 8 47.02 2.58 -28.25
CA HIS A 8 47.36 2.21 -26.89
C HIS A 8 46.10 2.21 -26.01
N HIS A 9 45.72 1.04 -25.49
CA HIS A 9 44.89 0.96 -24.29
C HIS A 9 45.80 1.15 -23.07
N GLY A 10 45.81 2.35 -22.51
CA GLY A 10 46.40 2.61 -21.21
C GLY A 10 45.51 2.04 -20.11
N VAL A 11 45.97 0.99 -19.44
CA VAL A 11 45.41 0.53 -18.17
C VAL A 11 45.87 1.53 -17.10
N ALA A 12 44.93 2.28 -16.52
CA ALA A 12 45.21 3.10 -15.36
C ALA A 12 45.64 2.20 -14.17
N PRO A 13 46.64 2.58 -13.38
CA PRO A 13 47.10 1.76 -12.26
C PRO A 13 45.99 1.63 -11.20
N PRO A 14 45.82 0.46 -10.58
CA PRO A 14 44.80 0.24 -9.57
C PRO A 14 45.28 0.77 -8.22
N ASP A 15 45.38 2.10 -8.06
CA ASP A 15 45.53 2.77 -6.75
C ASP A 15 45.51 4.31 -6.82
N SER A 16 44.74 4.91 -7.74
CA SER A 16 44.33 6.31 -7.56
C SER A 16 42.98 6.33 -6.84
N LYS A 17 43.00 6.44 -5.51
CA LYS A 17 41.88 7.05 -4.79
C LYS A 17 41.72 8.47 -5.33
N LEU A 18 40.94 8.62 -6.41
CA LEU A 18 40.29 9.89 -6.72
C LEU A 18 39.26 10.07 -5.60
N GLU A 19 39.70 10.69 -4.50
CA GLU A 19 38.76 11.40 -3.63
C GLU A 19 38.00 12.34 -4.57
N LYS A 20 36.71 12.06 -4.79
CA LYS A 20 35.82 12.93 -5.58
C LYS A 20 36.02 14.35 -5.04
N GLU A 21 36.59 15.23 -5.86
CA GLU A 21 36.80 16.62 -5.51
C GLU A 21 35.42 17.20 -5.15
N VAL A 22 35.20 17.48 -3.86
CA VAL A 22 33.88 17.88 -3.37
C VAL A 22 33.63 19.29 -3.87
N MET A 23 32.91 19.41 -4.98
CA MET A 23 32.54 20.73 -5.50
C MET A 23 31.70 21.48 -4.45
N PRO A 24 32.03 22.75 -4.17
CA PRO A 24 31.20 23.56 -3.29
C PRO A 24 29.82 23.74 -3.90
N PHE A 25 28.80 23.85 -3.04
CA PHE A 25 27.44 24.11 -3.49
C PHE A 25 27.41 25.40 -4.32
N THR A 26 26.93 25.30 -5.56
CA THR A 26 27.01 26.38 -6.54
C THR A 26 25.61 26.91 -6.88
N LYS A 27 25.46 28.24 -6.93
CA LYS A 27 24.29 28.88 -7.53
C LYS A 27 24.57 29.04 -9.02
N PHE A 28 23.83 28.30 -9.84
CA PHE A 28 23.95 28.33 -11.30
C PHE A 28 22.98 29.34 -11.87
N SER A 29 23.39 30.07 -12.91
CA SER A 29 22.42 30.69 -13.81
C SER A 29 21.85 29.65 -14.77
N PHE A 30 20.66 29.90 -15.31
CA PHE A 30 20.06 29.01 -16.32
C PHE A 30 20.99 28.85 -17.54
N SER A 31 21.62 29.95 -17.95
CA SER A 31 22.59 29.97 -19.06
C SER A 31 23.86 29.14 -18.78
N ASP A 32 24.29 29.01 -17.52
CA ASP A 32 25.43 28.17 -17.17
C ASP A 32 25.10 26.70 -17.38
N LEU A 33 23.87 26.29 -17.04
CA LEU A 33 23.40 24.91 -17.21
C LEU A 33 23.21 24.55 -18.68
N GLU A 34 22.73 25.48 -19.53
CA GLU A 34 22.61 25.26 -20.97
C GLU A 34 23.96 25.06 -21.67
N LYS A 35 25.03 25.68 -21.16
CA LYS A 35 26.38 25.63 -21.73
C LYS A 35 27.26 24.55 -21.10
N ALA A 36 26.75 23.84 -20.09
CA ALA A 36 27.51 22.82 -19.40
C ALA A 36 27.87 21.66 -20.33
N THR A 37 29.15 21.28 -20.33
CA THR A 37 29.66 20.10 -21.04
C THR A 37 29.67 18.85 -20.15
N GLN A 38 29.51 19.02 -18.85
CA GLN A 38 29.37 17.96 -17.87
C GLN A 38 27.90 17.52 -17.78
N ASN A 39 27.68 16.20 -17.60
CA ASN A 39 26.35 15.67 -17.36
C ASN A 39 25.89 15.96 -15.92
N PHE A 40 24.70 16.56 -15.80
CA PHE A 40 24.02 16.81 -14.54
C PHE A 40 22.65 16.12 -14.50
N ALA A 41 22.23 15.72 -13.31
CA ALA A 41 20.84 15.39 -13.06
C ALA A 41 20.09 16.65 -12.60
N ILE A 42 19.11 17.10 -13.38
CA ILE A 42 18.36 18.32 -13.11
C ILE A 42 16.91 17.95 -12.78
N LYS A 43 16.42 18.39 -11.61
CA LYS A 43 15.01 18.31 -11.26
C LYS A 43 14.40 19.71 -11.20
N LYS A 44 13.37 19.93 -12.02
CA LYS A 44 12.58 21.17 -12.05
C LYS A 44 11.40 21.08 -11.09
N PHE A 45 11.20 22.12 -10.30
CA PHE A 45 10.03 22.30 -9.44
C PHE A 45 9.11 23.37 -10.03
N SER A 46 7.82 23.29 -9.72
CA SER A 46 6.85 24.33 -10.07
C SER A 46 7.03 25.54 -9.18
N THR A 47 6.87 26.75 -9.74
CA THR A 47 6.81 28.00 -8.98
C THR A 47 5.62 28.04 -8.03
N ASN A 48 4.58 27.23 -8.24
CA ASN A 48 3.49 27.10 -7.27
C ASN A 48 3.93 26.36 -5.99
N ALA A 49 4.82 25.36 -6.12
CA ALA A 49 5.35 24.61 -4.98
C ALA A 49 6.47 25.38 -4.26
N TRP A 50 7.23 26.18 -5.03
CA TRP A 50 8.34 27.01 -4.55
C TRP A 50 8.25 28.44 -5.10
N PRO A 51 7.30 29.24 -4.60
CA PRO A 51 7.09 30.61 -5.09
C PRO A 51 8.28 31.52 -4.75
N ASP A 52 8.83 31.36 -3.55
CA ASP A 52 9.94 32.16 -3.05
C ASP A 52 11.31 31.58 -3.49
N PRO A 53 12.06 32.27 -4.37
CA PRO A 53 13.36 31.79 -4.84
C PRO A 53 14.43 31.76 -3.74
N GLU A 54 14.39 32.70 -2.78
CA GLU A 54 15.39 32.75 -1.72
C GLU A 54 15.22 31.58 -0.76
N LYS A 55 13.97 31.26 -0.37
CA LYS A 55 13.68 30.06 0.44
C LYS A 55 14.06 28.77 -0.27
N PHE A 56 13.83 28.69 -1.59
CA PHE A 56 14.25 27.53 -2.38
C PHE A 56 15.77 27.36 -2.35
N GLU A 57 16.53 28.45 -2.52
CA GLU A 57 18.00 28.42 -2.46
C GLU A 57 18.53 28.04 -1.07
N GLU A 58 17.93 28.58 -0.01
CA GLU A 58 18.30 28.25 1.37
C GLU A 58 18.09 26.76 1.67
N GLU A 59 16.92 26.21 1.30
CA GLU A 59 16.62 24.80 1.48
C GLU A 59 17.52 23.91 0.61
N ALA A 60 17.74 24.29 -0.65
CA ALA A 60 18.64 23.58 -1.56
C ALA A 60 20.06 23.53 -1.02
N LYS A 61 20.55 24.64 -0.44
CA LYS A 61 21.85 24.72 0.21
C LYS A 61 21.92 23.81 1.44
N ARG A 62 20.88 23.81 2.28
CA ARG A 62 20.76 22.93 3.45
C ARG A 62 20.81 21.45 3.06
N VAL A 63 20.11 21.06 2.01
CA VAL A 63 20.19 19.69 1.46
C VAL A 63 21.57 19.43 0.84
N GLY A 64 22.17 20.41 0.17
CA GLY A 64 23.49 20.32 -0.46
C GLY A 64 24.66 20.11 0.49
N GLU A 65 24.49 20.44 1.78
CA GLU A 65 25.46 20.13 2.86
C GLU A 65 25.55 18.62 3.15
N LEU A 66 24.57 17.82 2.73
CA LEU A 66 24.60 16.37 2.89
C LEU A 66 25.61 15.75 1.92
N LYS A 67 26.78 15.40 2.45
CA LYS A 67 27.82 14.65 1.73
C LYS A 67 28.00 13.27 2.35
N HIS A 68 27.62 12.23 1.61
CA HIS A 68 27.78 10.85 2.04
C HIS A 68 27.84 9.91 0.83
N LYS A 69 28.66 8.85 0.90
CA LYS A 69 28.89 7.90 -0.20
C LYS A 69 27.63 7.16 -0.70
N ARG A 70 26.55 7.18 0.08
CA ARG A 70 25.25 6.56 -0.24
C ARG A 70 24.20 7.59 -0.67
N PHE A 71 24.60 8.83 -0.94
CA PHE A 71 23.72 9.87 -1.46
C PHE A 71 24.20 10.34 -2.82
N VAL A 72 23.23 10.66 -3.68
CA VAL A 72 23.51 11.48 -4.87
C VAL A 72 23.79 12.90 -4.39
N SER A 73 25.00 13.38 -4.64
CA SER A 73 25.44 14.68 -4.18
C SER A 73 24.72 15.80 -4.92
N LEU A 74 24.07 16.68 -4.14
CA LEU A 74 23.58 17.96 -4.67
C LEU A 74 24.78 18.87 -4.92
N ILE A 75 24.89 19.35 -6.15
CA ILE A 75 25.98 20.22 -6.64
C ILE A 75 25.55 21.68 -6.53
N GLY A 76 24.27 21.97 -6.74
CA GLY A 76 23.79 23.34 -6.71
C GLY A 76 22.31 23.49 -7.03
N CYS A 77 21.91 24.73 -7.25
CA CYS A 77 20.56 25.08 -7.66
C CYS A 77 20.56 26.28 -8.62
N CYS A 78 19.44 26.47 -9.32
CA CYS A 78 19.14 27.66 -10.10
C CYS A 78 17.73 28.14 -9.71
N ALA A 79 17.60 29.43 -9.39
CA ALA A 79 16.33 30.07 -9.06
C ALA A 79 16.06 31.32 -9.92
N ASP A 80 16.58 31.34 -11.15
CA ASP A 80 16.47 32.49 -12.05
C ASP A 80 15.02 32.68 -12.54
N GLY A 81 14.42 33.83 -12.24
CA GLY A 81 13.05 34.14 -12.67
C GLY A 81 12.04 33.09 -12.21
N ASP A 82 11.39 32.44 -13.17
CA ASP A 82 10.38 31.39 -12.94
C ASP A 82 10.98 29.97 -12.87
N GLU A 83 12.31 29.83 -12.89
CA GLU A 83 12.98 28.54 -12.80
C GLU A 83 13.26 28.15 -11.34
N ARG A 84 13.03 26.89 -10.98
CA ARG A 84 13.38 26.29 -9.69
C ARG A 84 14.03 24.93 -9.94
N LEU A 85 15.34 24.94 -10.16
CA LEU A 85 16.10 23.76 -10.57
C LEU A 85 17.04 23.31 -9.48
N LEU A 86 17.03 22.01 -9.16
CA LEU A 86 18.09 21.37 -8.39
C LEU A 86 19.02 20.63 -9.33
N VAL A 87 20.32 20.81 -9.09
CA VAL A 87 21.39 20.26 -9.89
C VAL A 87 22.18 19.28 -9.03
N ALA A 88 22.15 18.01 -9.40
CA ALA A 88 22.86 16.94 -8.72
C ALA A 88 23.82 16.22 -9.67
N GLU A 89 24.74 15.43 -9.11
CA GLU A 89 25.59 14.57 -9.92
C GLU A 89 24.76 13.57 -10.74
N PHE A 90 25.13 13.37 -11.99
CA PHE A 90 24.51 12.36 -12.84
C PHE A 90 25.10 10.99 -12.53
N LEU A 91 24.24 10.00 -12.30
CA LEU A 91 24.62 8.61 -12.11
C LEU A 91 24.18 7.78 -13.33
N PRO A 92 25.11 7.15 -14.08
CA PRO A 92 24.81 6.56 -15.39
C PRO A 92 24.13 5.19 -15.30
N ASN A 93 24.13 4.56 -14.13
CA ASN A 93 23.85 3.15 -13.94
C ASN A 93 22.37 2.86 -13.57
N ASP A 94 21.46 3.74 -14.01
CA ASP A 94 19.99 3.65 -13.86
C ASP A 94 19.48 3.56 -12.40
N THR A 95 18.16 3.47 -12.24
CA THR A 95 17.47 3.33 -10.95
C THR A 95 17.30 1.87 -10.52
N LEU A 96 17.06 1.64 -9.24
CA LEU A 96 16.65 0.33 -8.70
C LEU A 96 15.38 -0.16 -9.38
N ALA A 97 14.37 0.70 -9.58
CA ALA A 97 13.13 0.30 -10.23
C ALA A 97 13.36 -0.31 -11.62
N LYS A 98 14.20 0.33 -12.45
CA LYS A 98 14.49 -0.17 -13.80
C LYS A 98 15.20 -1.52 -13.76
N ARG A 99 16.21 -1.66 -12.89
CA ARG A 99 16.97 -2.90 -12.76
C ARG A 99 16.22 -4.04 -12.08
N LEU A 100 15.24 -3.71 -11.24
CA LEU A 100 14.53 -4.70 -10.44
C LEU A 100 13.23 -5.17 -11.10
N PHE A 101 12.53 -4.29 -11.83
CA PHE A 101 11.20 -4.57 -12.39
C PHE A 101 11.17 -4.73 -13.90
N HIS A 102 12.12 -4.11 -14.63
CA HIS A 102 12.03 -3.97 -16.08
C HIS A 102 13.19 -4.62 -16.85
N ASP A 103 14.16 -5.22 -16.16
CA ASP A 103 15.23 -5.99 -16.80
C ASP A 103 14.83 -7.48 -16.91
N ASN A 104 14.16 -7.82 -18.02
CA ASN A 104 13.66 -9.16 -18.30
C ASN A 104 14.76 -10.22 -18.48
N ASN A 105 16.03 -9.82 -18.61
CA ASN A 105 17.15 -10.72 -18.86
C ASN A 105 18.11 -10.87 -17.67
N ASN A 106 17.97 -10.06 -16.61
CA ASN A 106 18.90 -10.11 -15.49
C ASN A 106 18.23 -9.67 -14.18
N THR A 107 17.60 -10.60 -13.47
CA THR A 107 17.05 -10.32 -12.14
C THR A 107 18.20 -9.95 -11.19
N LEU A 108 18.10 -8.82 -10.50
CA LEU A 108 19.11 -8.38 -9.53
C LEU A 108 19.46 -9.52 -8.56
N GLU A 109 20.74 -9.88 -8.46
CA GLU A 109 21.21 -10.96 -7.58
C GLU A 109 20.87 -10.68 -6.11
N TRP A 110 20.65 -11.73 -5.33
CA TRP A 110 20.28 -11.60 -3.92
C TRP A 110 21.33 -10.84 -3.09
N SER A 111 22.60 -11.10 -3.36
CA SER A 111 23.72 -10.38 -2.73
C SER A 111 23.66 -8.88 -3.01
N MET A 112 23.24 -8.48 -4.21
CA MET A 112 23.10 -7.10 -4.61
C MET A 112 21.87 -6.45 -3.95
N ARG A 113 20.74 -7.18 -3.86
CA ARG A 113 19.54 -6.72 -3.14
C ARG A 113 19.84 -6.41 -1.68
N LEU A 114 20.61 -7.26 -1.00
CA LEU A 114 21.06 -7.01 0.37
C LEU A 114 22.00 -5.80 0.46
N LYS A 115 22.94 -5.63 -0.48
CA LYS A 115 23.80 -4.44 -0.54
C LYS A 115 23.00 -3.15 -0.70
N VAL A 116 21.95 -3.16 -1.54
CA VAL A 116 21.03 -2.03 -1.70
C VAL A 116 20.34 -1.73 -0.36
N ALA A 117 19.72 -2.73 0.27
CA ALA A 117 19.02 -2.56 1.55
C ALA A 117 19.94 -1.96 2.63
N CYS A 118 21.16 -2.49 2.78
CA CYS A 118 22.15 -1.96 3.72
C CYS A 118 22.60 -0.55 3.38
N GLY A 119 22.86 -0.26 2.09
CA GLY A 119 23.29 1.07 1.64
C GLY A 119 22.23 2.15 1.88
N ILE A 120 20.95 1.82 1.68
CA ILE A 120 19.85 2.73 1.96
C ILE A 120 19.63 2.91 3.46
N ALA A 121 19.74 1.85 4.27
CA ALA A 121 19.71 1.98 5.73
C ALA A 121 20.83 2.90 6.25
N GLU A 122 22.05 2.77 5.72
CA GLU A 122 23.19 3.63 6.04
C GLU A 122 22.93 5.09 5.64
N ALA A 123 22.32 5.33 4.47
CA ALA A 123 21.91 6.66 4.03
C ALA A 123 20.85 7.28 4.96
N LEU A 124 19.81 6.52 5.32
CA LEU A 124 18.74 7.00 6.19
C LEU A 124 19.22 7.30 7.61
N ASP A 125 20.12 6.47 8.15
CA ASP A 125 20.75 6.72 9.45
C ASP A 125 21.56 8.03 9.43
N TYR A 126 22.38 8.24 8.38
CA TYR A 126 23.12 9.48 8.18
C TYR A 126 22.18 10.70 8.14
N CYS A 127 21.09 10.64 7.37
CA CYS A 127 20.09 11.71 7.34
C CYS A 127 19.49 12.01 8.71
N SER A 128 19.20 10.97 9.50
CA SER A 128 18.68 11.13 10.85
C SER A 128 19.67 11.89 11.74
N THR A 129 20.96 11.56 11.68
CA THR A 129 22.01 12.27 12.44
C THR A 129 22.16 13.74 12.03
N LYS A 130 21.77 14.10 10.81
CA LYS A 130 21.83 15.46 10.26
C LYS A 130 20.51 16.25 10.42
N GLY A 131 19.53 15.71 11.15
CA GLY A 131 18.26 16.40 11.41
C GLY A 131 17.23 16.28 10.29
N PHE A 132 17.40 15.33 9.37
CA PHE A 132 16.45 15.05 8.28
C PHE A 132 15.54 13.84 8.56
N THR A 133 15.39 13.43 9.83
CA THR A 133 14.69 12.20 10.26
C THR A 133 13.27 12.05 9.70
N THR A 134 12.54 13.15 9.48
CA THR A 134 11.15 13.14 8.98
C THR A 134 11.01 13.75 7.58
N SER A 135 12.12 14.12 6.93
CA SER A 135 12.09 14.97 5.74
C SER A 135 12.05 14.20 4.41
N PHE A 136 12.08 12.87 4.42
CA PHE A 136 12.08 12.07 3.19
C PHE A 136 10.65 11.88 2.67
N SER A 137 10.20 12.81 1.83
CA SER A 137 8.91 12.70 1.14
C SER A 137 8.95 11.61 0.07
N ASN A 138 10.09 11.45 -0.63
CA ASN A 138 10.20 10.52 -1.75
C ASN A 138 11.27 9.43 -1.54
N LEU A 139 10.90 8.36 -0.81
CA LEU A 139 11.70 7.14 -0.69
C LEU A 139 11.01 5.99 -1.43
N SER A 140 11.54 5.63 -2.59
CA SER A 140 11.00 4.57 -3.47
C SER A 140 12.12 3.92 -4.29
N ALA A 141 11.81 2.83 -5.01
CA ALA A 141 12.78 2.21 -5.92
C ALA A 141 13.25 3.15 -7.06
N ASN A 142 12.47 4.18 -7.39
CA ASN A 142 12.84 5.19 -8.39
C ASN A 142 13.81 6.25 -7.83
N SER A 143 13.80 6.48 -6.52
CA SER A 143 14.73 7.43 -5.89
C SER A 143 16.07 6.80 -5.51
N ILE A 144 16.28 5.51 -5.80
CA ILE A 144 17.54 4.80 -5.58
C ILE A 144 18.23 4.60 -6.92
N LEU A 145 19.47 5.08 -7.04
CA LEU A 145 20.29 5.02 -8.26
C LEU A 145 21.59 4.27 -7.99
N PHE A 146 22.31 3.90 -9.04
CA PHE A 146 23.62 3.25 -8.92
C PHE A 146 24.73 4.11 -9.47
N ASP A 147 25.85 4.20 -8.74
CA ASP A 147 27.08 4.83 -9.22
C ASP A 147 27.89 3.91 -10.15
N ASP A 148 29.02 4.41 -10.67
CA ASP A 148 29.92 3.67 -11.57
C ASP A 148 30.48 2.38 -10.96
N GLY A 149 30.56 2.30 -9.62
CA GLY A 149 31.01 1.14 -8.87
C GLY A 149 29.89 0.16 -8.52
N ASP A 150 28.71 0.34 -9.12
CA ASP A 150 27.50 -0.43 -8.86
C ASP A 150 27.04 -0.34 -7.39
N ASN A 151 27.24 0.81 -6.76
CA ASN A 151 26.78 1.07 -5.40
C ASN A 151 25.46 1.83 -5.41
N ALA A 152 24.51 1.37 -4.60
CA ALA A 152 23.24 2.05 -4.42
C ALA A 152 23.41 3.38 -3.69
N CYS A 153 22.83 4.43 -4.25
CA CYS A 153 22.83 5.80 -3.77
C CYS A 153 21.39 6.34 -3.74
N LEU A 154 20.98 6.91 -2.61
CA LEU A 154 19.67 7.54 -2.46
C LEU A 154 19.71 8.95 -3.05
N SER A 155 18.69 9.29 -3.85
CA SER A 155 18.52 10.64 -4.37
C SER A 155 18.13 11.60 -3.25
N CYS A 156 18.79 12.75 -3.22
CA CYS A 156 18.51 13.83 -2.26
C CYS A 156 17.30 14.70 -2.66
N PHE A 157 16.73 14.53 -3.87
CA PHE A 157 15.60 15.34 -4.32
C PHE A 157 14.33 15.20 -3.46
N GLY A 158 14.18 14.07 -2.78
CA GLY A 158 13.07 13.81 -1.85
C GLY A 158 13.21 14.49 -0.48
N LEU A 159 14.29 15.25 -0.25
CA LEU A 159 14.54 15.98 0.99
C LEU A 159 14.05 17.43 0.96
N MET A 160 13.68 17.93 -0.22
CA MET A 160 13.11 19.26 -0.37
C MET A 160 11.69 19.26 0.18
N LYS A 161 11.44 20.07 1.21
CA LYS A 161 10.10 20.25 1.78
C LYS A 161 9.33 21.30 0.99
N GLU A 162 8.32 20.89 0.24
CA GLU A 162 7.44 21.83 -0.45
C GLU A 162 6.70 22.74 0.54
N SER A 163 6.42 23.98 0.14
CA SER A 163 5.72 24.98 0.94
C SER A 163 4.32 24.52 1.35
N GLU A 164 3.95 24.68 2.63
CA GLU A 164 2.67 24.25 3.22
C GLU A 164 1.41 24.97 2.66
N ASP A 165 1.57 25.95 1.76
CA ASP A 165 0.46 26.72 1.19
C ASP A 165 -0.33 25.98 0.07
N GLY A 166 0.15 24.80 -0.36
CA GLY A 166 -0.55 23.94 -1.31
C GLY A 166 -1.42 22.90 -0.60
N GLN A 167 -2.75 23.08 -0.61
CA GLN A 167 -3.71 22.04 -0.22
C GLN A 167 -3.58 20.81 -1.13
N THR A 168 -2.65 19.93 -0.81
CA THR A 168 -2.61 18.56 -1.28
C THR A 168 -2.38 17.69 -0.06
N THR A 169 -3.47 17.29 0.58
CA THR A 169 -3.53 16.11 1.45
C THR A 169 -3.25 14.88 0.61
N SER A 170 -1.99 14.67 0.23
CA SER A 170 -1.54 13.37 -0.26
C SER A 170 -1.34 12.45 0.96
N PHE A 171 -1.68 11.18 0.81
CA PHE A 171 -1.40 10.11 1.80
C PHE A 171 0.07 10.09 2.25
N ASP A 172 0.96 10.66 1.43
CA ASP A 172 2.41 10.71 1.57
C ASP A 172 2.89 11.53 2.79
N GLN A 173 2.05 12.42 3.34
CA GLN A 173 2.34 13.17 4.58
C GLN A 173 2.19 12.34 5.86
N PHE A 174 1.45 11.22 5.82
CA PHE A 174 1.16 10.40 7.01
C PHE A 174 2.01 9.15 7.13
N THR A 175 2.81 8.80 6.12
CA THR A 175 3.63 7.59 6.10
C THR A 175 5.05 7.85 6.62
N SER A 176 5.49 7.06 7.60
CA SER A 176 6.83 7.22 8.18
C SER A 176 7.94 6.81 7.21
N VAL A 177 9.15 7.38 7.36
CA VAL A 177 10.35 6.94 6.61
C VAL A 177 10.60 5.44 6.77
N ALA A 178 10.32 4.88 7.95
CA ALA A 178 10.43 3.45 8.21
C ALA A 178 9.45 2.61 7.36
N TYR A 179 8.22 3.10 7.17
CA TYR A 179 7.24 2.46 6.29
C TYR A 179 7.71 2.46 4.83
N LYS A 180 8.15 3.62 4.32
CA LYS A 180 8.66 3.75 2.94
C LYS A 180 9.90 2.87 2.71
N PHE A 181 10.79 2.78 3.70
CA PHE A 181 11.92 1.86 3.66
C PHE A 181 11.45 0.39 3.64
N GLY A 182 10.41 0.05 4.42
CA GLY A 182 9.76 -1.26 4.37
C GLY A 182 9.21 -1.62 2.98
N CYS A 183 8.65 -0.66 2.26
CA CYS A 183 8.18 -0.83 0.88
C CYS A 183 9.34 -1.16 -0.07
N VAL A 184 10.45 -0.42 0.03
CA VAL A 184 11.68 -0.71 -0.73
C VAL A 184 12.22 -2.10 -0.39
N LEU A 185 12.21 -2.51 0.89
CA LEU A 185 12.60 -3.87 1.28
C LEU A 185 11.69 -4.89 0.61
N LEU A 186 10.38 -4.67 0.57
CA LEU A 186 9.44 -5.58 -0.07
C LEU A 186 9.68 -5.68 -1.58
N ASN A 187 10.01 -4.57 -2.26
CA ASN A 187 10.45 -4.61 -3.66
C ASN A 187 11.68 -5.50 -3.83
N LEU A 188 12.70 -5.30 -2.99
CA LEU A 188 13.93 -6.08 -3.02
C LEU A 188 13.65 -7.57 -2.73
N LEU A 189 12.74 -7.91 -1.83
CA LEU A 189 12.39 -9.30 -1.54
C LEU A 189 11.67 -9.96 -2.71
N THR A 190 10.71 -9.26 -3.32
CA THR A 190 9.79 -9.85 -4.29
C THR A 190 10.27 -9.73 -5.73
N GLY A 191 11.14 -8.77 -6.02
CA GLY A 191 11.48 -8.38 -7.39
C GLY A 191 10.31 -7.75 -8.16
N LYS A 192 9.27 -7.28 -7.45
CA LYS A 192 8.08 -6.67 -8.06
C LYS A 192 7.90 -5.25 -7.55
N GLU A 193 7.37 -4.38 -8.42
CA GLU A 193 7.03 -3.02 -8.02
C GLU A 193 5.91 -3.06 -6.97
N TYR A 194 6.04 -2.18 -6.00
CA TYR A 194 5.11 -1.97 -4.90
C TYR A 194 4.65 -0.54 -5.13
N LEU A 195 3.41 -0.38 -5.55
CA LEU A 195 2.85 0.93 -5.86
C LEU A 195 2.25 1.50 -4.58
N ASP A 196 2.61 2.74 -4.26
CA ASP A 196 2.03 3.44 -3.10
C ASP A 196 0.50 3.56 -3.29
N GLY A 197 -0.26 3.29 -2.23
CA GLY A 197 -1.73 3.13 -2.32
C GLY A 197 -2.22 1.70 -2.61
N GLU A 198 -1.35 0.70 -2.82
CA GLU A 198 -1.77 -0.70 -2.94
C GLU A 198 -2.19 -1.36 -1.63
N TYR A 199 -2.02 -0.71 -0.48
CA TYR A 199 -2.26 -1.36 0.82
C TYR A 199 -2.99 -0.44 1.80
N VAL A 200 -3.87 -1.06 2.58
CA VAL A 200 -4.66 -0.41 3.62
C VAL A 200 -4.18 -0.91 4.97
N VAL A 201 -3.89 0.03 5.87
CA VAL A 201 -3.53 -0.26 7.27
C VAL A 201 -4.68 0.17 8.18
N LYS A 202 -5.23 -0.77 8.96
CA LYS A 202 -6.27 -0.50 9.97
C LYS A 202 -5.80 -1.01 11.32
N LYS A 203 -6.14 -0.27 12.37
CA LYS A 203 -6.02 -0.77 13.74
C LYS A 203 -7.09 -1.83 13.97
N ALA A 204 -6.71 -2.98 14.53
CA ALA A 204 -7.67 -4.01 14.92
C ALA A 204 -8.53 -3.46 16.07
N THR A 205 -9.85 -3.44 15.88
CA THR A 205 -10.79 -2.81 16.82
C THR A 205 -11.31 -3.79 17.85
N GLU A 206 -11.37 -5.09 17.52
CA GLU A 206 -12.01 -6.13 18.33
C GLU A 206 -11.07 -7.32 18.53
N TYR A 207 -10.77 -7.66 19.79
CA TYR A 207 -9.97 -8.85 20.18
C TYR A 207 -8.73 -9.08 19.29
N GLY A 208 -7.93 -8.05 19.01
CA GLY A 208 -7.06 -7.96 17.82
C GLY A 208 -6.23 -9.18 17.37
N ALA A 209 -5.75 -10.03 18.28
CA ALA A 209 -5.08 -11.29 17.89
C ALA A 209 -6.04 -12.29 17.20
N VAL A 210 -7.31 -12.31 17.60
CA VAL A 210 -8.39 -13.10 17.00
C VAL A 210 -8.72 -12.59 15.59
N GLU A 211 -8.79 -11.28 15.40
CA GLU A 211 -9.05 -10.68 14.09
C GLU A 211 -7.92 -10.98 13.10
N ILE A 212 -6.65 -10.90 13.53
CA ILE A 212 -5.49 -11.33 12.73
C ILE A 212 -5.61 -12.82 12.36
N TRP A 213 -5.92 -13.67 13.33
CA TRP A 213 -6.08 -15.11 13.10
C TRP A 213 -7.18 -15.39 12.06
N MET A 214 -8.30 -14.69 12.16
CA MET A 214 -9.45 -14.86 11.26
C MET A 214 -9.09 -14.47 9.83
N ASN A 215 -8.47 -13.30 9.66
CA ASN A 215 -8.00 -12.84 8.35
C ASN A 215 -6.99 -13.81 7.73
N GLU A 216 -6.04 -14.33 8.51
CA GLU A 216 -5.06 -15.31 8.03
C GLU A 216 -5.71 -16.65 7.65
N ARG A 217 -6.76 -17.07 8.37
CA ARG A 217 -7.51 -18.29 8.08
C ARG A 217 -8.29 -18.17 6.76
N VAL A 218 -9.02 -17.07 6.59
CA VAL A 218 -9.79 -16.77 5.36
C VAL A 218 -8.85 -16.65 4.16
N ARG A 219 -7.73 -15.92 4.29
CA ARG A 219 -6.73 -15.78 3.23
C ARG A 219 -6.25 -17.12 2.67
N ARG A 220 -6.03 -18.11 3.54
CA ARG A 220 -5.55 -19.44 3.15
C ARG A 220 -6.65 -20.35 2.58
N ALA A 221 -7.89 -20.14 2.98
CA ALA A 221 -8.99 -21.06 2.69
C ALA A 221 -9.93 -20.57 1.57
N CYS A 222 -10.16 -19.26 1.48
CA CYS A 222 -11.09 -18.63 0.53
C CYS A 222 -10.65 -17.20 0.14
N GLY A 223 -9.41 -17.06 -0.37
CA GLY A 223 -8.82 -15.75 -0.70
C GLY A 223 -9.57 -14.90 -1.74
N ASN A 224 -10.49 -15.48 -2.52
CA ASN A 224 -11.30 -14.72 -3.49
C ASN A 224 -12.57 -14.11 -2.89
N SER A 225 -13.01 -14.56 -1.70
CA SER A 225 -14.26 -14.11 -1.06
C SER A 225 -14.11 -12.80 -0.30
N CYS A 226 -12.92 -12.55 0.23
CA CYS A 226 -12.61 -11.39 1.07
C CYS A 226 -11.49 -10.55 0.47
N ALA A 227 -11.33 -9.31 0.96
CA ALA A 227 -10.19 -8.48 0.60
C ALA A 227 -8.86 -9.21 0.88
N ASP A 228 -7.88 -8.98 0.01
CA ASP A 228 -6.57 -9.64 0.06
C ASP A 228 -5.81 -9.23 1.34
N PHE A 229 -5.99 -10.01 2.41
CA PHE A 229 -5.20 -9.82 3.63
C PHE A 229 -3.74 -10.15 3.38
N VAL A 230 -2.84 -9.35 3.93
CA VAL A 230 -1.39 -9.50 3.73
C VAL A 230 -0.75 -9.98 5.01
N TYR A 231 -0.93 -9.22 6.10
CA TYR A 231 -0.29 -9.52 7.36
C TYR A 231 -0.90 -8.76 8.54
N GLY A 232 -0.75 -9.32 9.75
CA GLY A 232 -1.09 -8.65 11.00
C GLY A 232 0.13 -8.55 11.90
N PHE A 233 0.36 -7.39 12.51
CA PHE A 233 1.51 -7.16 13.37
C PHE A 233 1.14 -6.47 14.68
N LEU A 234 1.97 -6.72 15.69
CA LEU A 234 1.87 -6.09 17.00
C LEU A 234 2.81 -4.88 17.03
N GLU A 235 2.27 -3.70 17.28
CA GLU A 235 3.09 -2.53 17.57
C GLU A 235 3.76 -2.67 18.94
N LYS A 236 4.96 -2.08 19.09
CA LYS A 236 5.72 -2.16 20.35
C LYS A 236 4.81 -1.81 21.54
N PRO A 237 4.83 -2.62 22.62
CA PRO A 237 3.93 -2.41 23.74
C PRO A 237 4.08 -1.00 24.30
N SER A 238 2.99 -0.23 24.32
CA SER A 238 2.93 1.06 24.99
C SER A 238 2.37 0.88 26.41
N LYS A 239 2.37 1.95 27.21
CA LYS A 239 1.70 1.96 28.52
C LYS A 239 0.20 1.65 28.44
N LYS A 240 -0.41 1.73 27.24
CA LYS A 240 -1.84 1.45 26.98
C LYS A 240 -2.13 -0.02 26.62
N GLY A 241 -1.11 -0.89 26.58
CA GLY A 241 -1.25 -2.29 26.20
C GLY A 241 -0.80 -2.58 24.76
N PRO A 242 -0.93 -3.84 24.32
CA PRO A 242 -0.58 -4.26 22.95
C PRO A 242 -1.57 -3.69 21.93
N GLU A 243 -1.07 -3.06 20.87
CA GLU A 243 -1.89 -2.58 19.76
C GLU A 243 -1.64 -3.44 18.51
N TYR A 244 -2.72 -4.01 17.98
CA TYR A 244 -2.67 -4.87 16.80
C TYR A 244 -3.08 -4.09 15.56
N TRP A 245 -2.31 -4.29 14.50
CA TRP A 245 -2.50 -3.64 13.21
C TRP A 245 -2.63 -4.69 12.13
N LEU A 246 -3.47 -4.38 11.15
CA LEU A 246 -3.82 -5.25 10.05
C LEU A 246 -3.46 -4.54 8.75
N LEU A 247 -2.87 -5.28 7.83
CA LEU A 247 -2.44 -4.84 6.51
C LEU A 247 -3.18 -5.67 5.47
N TRP A 248 -3.92 -5.01 4.59
CA TRP A 248 -4.56 -5.60 3.41
C TRP A 248 -4.04 -4.95 2.16
N LYS A 249 -4.23 -5.61 1.02
CA LYS A 249 -4.20 -4.92 -0.25
C LYS A 249 -5.42 -4.02 -0.39
N TYR A 250 -5.20 -2.90 -1.03
CA TYR A 250 -6.21 -1.97 -1.46
C TYR A 250 -7.03 -2.60 -2.60
N GLU A 251 -8.34 -2.61 -2.43
CA GLU A 251 -9.27 -3.20 -3.41
C GLU A 251 -9.97 -2.11 -4.23
N GLY A 252 -10.21 -0.91 -3.67
CA GLY A 252 -10.92 0.20 -4.31
C GLY A 252 -11.47 1.20 -3.28
N GLU A 253 -12.02 2.33 -3.73
CA GLU A 253 -12.57 3.37 -2.82
C GLU A 253 -14.03 3.12 -2.43
N SER A 254 -14.74 2.34 -3.23
CA SER A 254 -16.20 2.26 -3.17
C SER A 254 -16.69 1.02 -2.41
N THR A 255 -17.36 1.26 -1.29
CA THR A 255 -18.19 0.24 -0.63
C THR A 255 -19.56 0.16 -1.29
N LEU A 256 -20.25 -0.98 -1.16
CA LEU A 256 -21.63 -1.12 -1.63
C LEU A 256 -22.54 -0.04 -1.01
N ALA A 257 -22.32 0.31 0.26
CA ALA A 257 -23.02 1.41 0.92
C ALA A 257 -22.86 2.75 0.18
N GLY A 258 -21.65 3.07 -0.27
CA GLY A 258 -21.38 4.29 -1.04
C GLY A 258 -22.05 4.25 -2.41
N LEU A 259 -22.03 3.09 -3.07
CA LEU A 259 -22.64 2.90 -4.39
C LEU A 259 -24.17 3.01 -4.34
N LEU A 260 -24.80 2.49 -3.28
CA LEU A 260 -26.26 2.58 -3.05
C LEU A 260 -26.76 4.01 -2.80
N GLN A 261 -25.91 4.92 -2.34
CA GLN A 261 -26.30 6.32 -2.11
C GLN A 261 -26.45 7.12 -3.41
N SER A 262 -25.94 6.60 -4.52
CA SER A 262 -26.06 7.26 -5.82
C SER A 262 -27.50 7.25 -6.31
N LYS A 263 -27.98 8.40 -6.82
CA LYS A 263 -29.29 8.50 -7.48
C LYS A 263 -29.39 7.70 -8.78
N ASP A 264 -28.25 7.30 -9.34
CA ASP A 264 -28.19 6.51 -10.57
C ASP A 264 -28.00 5.01 -10.29
N PHE A 265 -28.12 4.57 -9.03
CA PHE A 265 -28.16 3.14 -8.71
C PHE A 265 -29.40 2.47 -9.33
N PRO A 266 -29.28 1.26 -9.92
CA PRO A 266 -28.09 0.40 -10.02
C PRO A 266 -27.21 0.64 -11.27
N TYR A 267 -27.53 1.61 -12.13
CA TYR A 267 -26.80 1.88 -13.38
C TYR A 267 -25.37 2.38 -13.16
N ASN A 268 -25.10 3.08 -12.06
CA ASN A 268 -23.76 3.56 -11.69
C ASN A 268 -22.74 2.41 -11.52
N VAL A 269 -23.20 1.19 -11.24
CA VAL A 269 -22.31 0.03 -11.06
C VAL A 269 -22.23 -0.87 -12.30
N GLU A 270 -23.08 -0.68 -13.29
CA GLU A 270 -23.23 -1.60 -14.42
C GLU A 270 -21.92 -1.84 -15.18
N THR A 271 -21.23 -0.77 -15.56
CA THR A 271 -19.98 -0.85 -16.33
C THR A 271 -18.87 -1.53 -15.53
N ILE A 272 -18.84 -1.30 -14.21
CA ILE A 272 -17.79 -1.85 -13.35
C ILE A 272 -18.01 -3.36 -13.13
N ILE A 273 -19.25 -3.82 -12.92
CA ILE A 273 -19.57 -5.24 -12.67
C ILE A 273 -19.72 -6.08 -13.95
N LEU A 274 -20.24 -5.53 -15.05
CA LEU A 274 -20.50 -6.27 -16.30
C LEU A 274 -19.44 -6.04 -17.38
N GLY A 275 -18.60 -5.01 -17.24
CA GLY A 275 -17.59 -4.65 -18.25
C GLY A 275 -18.11 -4.06 -19.54
N LYS A 276 -19.41 -3.95 -19.66
CA LYS A 276 -20.09 -3.28 -20.76
C LYS A 276 -21.45 -2.80 -20.31
N VAL A 277 -21.87 -1.71 -20.93
CA VAL A 277 -23.23 -1.18 -20.86
C VAL A 277 -24.13 -2.14 -21.65
N GLN A 278 -25.25 -2.56 -21.07
CA GLN A 278 -26.21 -3.41 -21.78
C GLN A 278 -26.90 -2.61 -22.88
N ASP A 279 -27.15 -3.25 -24.03
CA ASP A 279 -27.95 -2.71 -25.13
C ASP A 279 -29.46 -2.87 -24.84
N LEU A 280 -29.87 -2.38 -23.67
CA LEU A 280 -31.24 -2.40 -23.17
C LEU A 280 -31.59 -0.99 -22.69
N PRO A 281 -32.82 -0.48 -22.89
CA PRO A 281 -33.23 0.78 -22.29
C PRO A 281 -33.21 0.69 -20.75
N LYS A 282 -33.13 1.84 -20.07
CA LYS A 282 -33.34 1.89 -18.61
C LYS A 282 -34.75 1.36 -18.28
N GLY A 283 -34.84 0.50 -17.27
CA GLY A 283 -36.06 -0.16 -16.82
C GLY A 283 -35.79 -1.47 -16.09
N LEU A 284 -36.87 -2.09 -15.61
CA LEU A 284 -36.84 -3.26 -14.72
C LEU A 284 -35.98 -4.42 -15.22
N GLU A 285 -36.00 -4.71 -16.52
CA GLU A 285 -35.22 -5.82 -17.08
C GLU A 285 -33.71 -5.59 -16.93
N ARG A 286 -33.25 -4.36 -17.20
CA ARG A 286 -31.84 -3.99 -17.07
C ARG A 286 -31.41 -3.89 -15.60
N GLU A 287 -32.27 -3.35 -14.75
CA GLU A 287 -32.06 -3.29 -13.29
C GLU A 287 -31.91 -4.69 -12.70
N ASN A 288 -32.81 -5.61 -13.06
CA ASN A 288 -32.77 -7.00 -12.60
C ASN A 288 -31.47 -7.71 -12.94
N ILE A 289 -30.93 -7.52 -14.15
CA ILE A 289 -29.64 -8.13 -14.56
C ILE A 289 -28.49 -7.61 -13.67
N ILE A 290 -28.48 -6.31 -13.38
CA ILE A 290 -27.46 -5.69 -12.54
C ILE A 290 -27.56 -6.22 -11.11
N ILE A 291 -28.75 -6.14 -10.50
CA ILE A 291 -28.99 -6.58 -9.11
C ILE A 291 -28.73 -8.08 -8.95
N GLN A 292 -29.18 -8.92 -9.88
CA GLN A 292 -28.88 -10.36 -9.85
C GLN A 292 -27.38 -10.64 -9.93
N THR A 293 -26.63 -9.84 -10.69
CA THR A 293 -25.18 -9.98 -10.77
C THR A 293 -24.51 -9.62 -9.45
N ILE A 294 -24.92 -8.53 -8.80
CA ILE A 294 -24.46 -8.15 -7.46
C ILE A 294 -24.74 -9.29 -6.48
N MET A 295 -26.00 -9.73 -6.41
CA MET A 295 -26.44 -10.79 -5.50
C MET A 295 -25.67 -12.10 -5.69
N ARG A 296 -25.43 -12.50 -6.94
CA ARG A 296 -24.64 -13.70 -7.25
C ARG A 296 -23.20 -13.59 -6.72
N GLN A 297 -22.57 -12.42 -6.84
CA GLN A 297 -21.22 -12.21 -6.32
C GLN A 297 -21.20 -12.29 -4.78
N LEU A 298 -22.16 -11.66 -4.10
CA LEU A 298 -22.24 -11.68 -2.64
C LEU A 298 -22.49 -13.08 -2.09
N LEU A 299 -23.42 -13.83 -2.69
CA LEU A 299 -23.73 -15.20 -2.30
C LEU A 299 -22.54 -16.13 -2.52
N PHE A 300 -21.79 -15.96 -3.62
CA PHE A 300 -20.58 -16.74 -3.87
C PHE A 300 -19.47 -16.43 -2.85
N ALA A 301 -19.30 -15.16 -2.48
CA ALA A 301 -18.33 -14.77 -1.45
C ALA A 301 -18.66 -15.43 -0.10
N LEU A 302 -19.94 -15.40 0.32
CA LEU A 302 -20.39 -16.03 1.56
C LEU A 302 -20.30 -17.55 1.53
N ASP A 303 -20.68 -18.20 0.43
CA ASP A 303 -20.50 -19.65 0.27
C ASP A 303 -19.04 -20.05 0.48
N GLY A 304 -18.11 -19.26 -0.08
CA GLY A 304 -16.68 -19.42 0.16
C GLY A 304 -16.28 -19.32 1.64
N LEU A 305 -16.84 -18.39 2.41
CA LEU A 305 -16.62 -18.31 3.86
C LEU A 305 -17.25 -19.49 4.61
N HIS A 306 -18.53 -19.78 4.36
CA HIS A 306 -19.31 -20.80 5.06
C HIS A 306 -18.75 -22.20 4.82
N SER A 307 -18.26 -22.49 3.61
CA SER A 307 -17.60 -23.76 3.27
C SER A 307 -16.37 -24.05 4.14
N THR A 308 -15.75 -23.01 4.71
CA THR A 308 -14.61 -23.11 5.63
C THR A 308 -15.01 -23.28 7.09
N GLY A 309 -16.30 -23.11 7.41
CA GLY A 309 -16.83 -23.13 8.78
C GLY A 309 -16.85 -21.76 9.46
N ILE A 310 -16.58 -20.70 8.72
CA ILE A 310 -16.57 -19.32 9.21
C ILE A 310 -17.91 -18.67 8.88
N VAL A 311 -18.46 -17.93 9.85
CA VAL A 311 -19.64 -17.08 9.68
C VAL A 311 -19.23 -15.64 9.95
N HIS A 312 -19.59 -14.72 9.06
CA HIS A 312 -19.14 -13.33 9.11
C HIS A 312 -19.79 -12.54 10.24
N ARG A 313 -21.10 -12.73 10.45
CA ARG A 313 -21.95 -12.11 11.49
C ARG A 313 -22.18 -10.60 11.36
N ASP A 314 -21.33 -9.84 10.69
CA ASP A 314 -21.54 -8.39 10.44
C ASP A 314 -21.66 -8.06 8.94
N VAL A 315 -22.48 -8.81 8.20
CA VAL A 315 -22.68 -8.55 6.76
C VAL A 315 -23.58 -7.33 6.58
N LYS A 316 -23.05 -6.28 5.97
CA LYS A 316 -23.78 -5.03 5.66
C LYS A 316 -23.14 -4.34 4.46
N PRO A 317 -23.83 -3.40 3.79
CA PRO A 317 -23.28 -2.72 2.62
C PRO A 317 -21.94 -2.00 2.87
N GLN A 318 -21.67 -1.57 4.10
CA GLN A 318 -20.39 -0.94 4.48
C GLN A 318 -19.23 -1.93 4.51
N ASN A 319 -19.50 -3.22 4.75
CA ASN A 319 -18.52 -4.29 4.85
C ASN A 319 -18.37 -5.07 3.53
N ILE A 320 -18.83 -4.47 2.43
CA ILE A 320 -18.72 -5.01 1.07
C ILE A 320 -18.01 -3.96 0.23
N ILE A 321 -16.81 -4.29 -0.26
CA ILE A 321 -16.00 -3.39 -1.09
C ILE A 321 -16.00 -3.87 -2.53
N PHE A 322 -16.04 -2.95 -3.48
CA PHE A 322 -15.82 -3.29 -4.89
C PHE A 322 -14.31 -3.33 -5.17
N SER A 323 -13.82 -4.48 -5.62
CA SER A 323 -12.43 -4.62 -6.08
C SER A 323 -12.31 -4.18 -7.53
N GLU A 324 -11.57 -3.11 -7.78
CA GLU A 324 -11.31 -2.61 -9.14
C GLU A 324 -10.47 -3.60 -9.95
N GLY A 325 -9.53 -4.28 -9.30
CA GLY A 325 -8.65 -5.27 -9.92
C GLY A 325 -9.37 -6.55 -10.34
N SER A 326 -10.16 -7.15 -9.43
CA SER A 326 -10.92 -8.38 -9.75
C SER A 326 -12.28 -8.11 -10.38
N ARG A 327 -12.72 -6.85 -10.37
CA ARG A 327 -14.05 -6.40 -10.84
C ARG A 327 -15.20 -7.12 -10.14
N ALA A 328 -15.01 -7.42 -8.86
CA ALA A 328 -15.97 -8.15 -8.05
C ALA A 328 -16.12 -7.55 -6.66
N PHE A 329 -17.29 -7.74 -6.07
CA PHE A 329 -17.51 -7.43 -4.66
C PHE A 329 -16.80 -8.44 -3.76
N LYS A 330 -16.08 -7.92 -2.77
CA LYS A 330 -15.38 -8.69 -1.75
C LYS A 330 -15.86 -8.26 -0.35
N ILE A 331 -15.87 -9.22 0.57
CA ILE A 331 -16.23 -8.96 1.96
C ILE A 331 -15.01 -8.42 2.73
N ILE A 332 -15.24 -7.43 3.58
CA ILE A 332 -14.23 -6.85 4.47
C ILE A 332 -14.73 -6.87 5.93
N ASP A 333 -13.80 -6.64 6.86
CA ASP A 333 -14.08 -6.53 8.30
C ASP A 333 -14.51 -7.83 9.00
N LEU A 334 -13.52 -8.67 9.30
CA LEU A 334 -13.71 -9.96 9.98
C LEU A 334 -13.64 -9.87 11.52
N GLY A 335 -13.71 -8.66 12.11
CA GLY A 335 -13.63 -8.47 13.57
C GLY A 335 -14.72 -9.21 14.34
N ALA A 336 -15.94 -9.21 13.79
CA ALA A 336 -17.09 -9.92 14.34
C ALA A 336 -17.21 -11.36 13.84
N ALA A 337 -16.37 -11.84 12.91
CA ALA A 337 -16.53 -13.19 12.35
C ALA A 337 -16.21 -14.27 13.39
N ALA A 338 -16.85 -15.43 13.28
CA ALA A 338 -16.59 -16.59 14.14
C ALA A 338 -16.23 -17.81 13.30
N ASP A 339 -15.17 -18.51 13.71
CA ASP A 339 -14.86 -19.83 13.17
C ASP A 339 -15.50 -20.86 14.10
N LEU A 340 -16.63 -21.39 13.62
CA LEU A 340 -17.42 -22.31 14.40
C LEU A 340 -16.80 -23.69 14.43
N ARG A 341 -15.87 -24.07 13.53
CA ARG A 341 -15.19 -25.37 13.55
C ARG A 341 -14.21 -25.48 14.71
N VAL A 342 -13.47 -24.41 14.97
CA VAL A 342 -12.48 -24.38 16.06
C VAL A 342 -13.00 -23.65 17.32
N GLY A 343 -14.16 -22.99 17.24
CA GLY A 343 -14.77 -22.26 18.34
C GLY A 343 -14.12 -20.89 18.63
N ILE A 344 -13.38 -20.34 17.66
CA ILE A 344 -12.72 -19.04 17.80
C ILE A 344 -13.73 -17.92 17.59
N ASN A 345 -13.67 -16.90 18.46
CA ASN A 345 -14.59 -15.75 18.51
C ASN A 345 -16.07 -16.13 18.70
N TYR A 346 -16.34 -17.36 19.15
CA TYR A 346 -17.68 -17.84 19.44
C TYR A 346 -17.94 -17.77 20.94
N ILE A 347 -18.62 -16.72 21.38
CA ILE A 347 -19.10 -16.56 22.76
C ILE A 347 -20.63 -16.65 22.74
N PRO A 348 -21.23 -17.74 23.25
CA PRO A 348 -22.68 -17.82 23.36
C PRO A 348 -23.22 -16.67 24.23
N LYS A 349 -24.22 -15.95 23.71
CA LYS A 349 -24.91 -14.80 24.34
C LYS A 349 -24.24 -13.42 24.20
N GLU A 350 -23.11 -13.29 23.50
CA GLU A 350 -22.57 -11.99 23.08
C GLU A 350 -22.96 -11.68 21.64
N PHE A 351 -23.54 -10.49 21.43
CA PHE A 351 -24.05 -10.02 20.15
C PHE A 351 -23.17 -8.87 19.63
N LEU A 352 -22.07 -9.20 18.96
CA LEU A 352 -21.26 -8.26 18.20
C LEU A 352 -21.86 -8.13 16.79
N LEU A 353 -22.99 -7.44 16.66
CA LEU A 353 -23.79 -7.38 15.43
C LEU A 353 -24.29 -5.94 15.18
N ASP A 354 -24.37 -5.51 13.91
CA ASP A 354 -25.14 -4.30 13.55
C ASP A 354 -26.65 -4.59 13.70
N PRO A 355 -27.37 -3.85 14.56
CA PRO A 355 -28.75 -4.16 14.89
C PRO A 355 -29.73 -3.98 13.73
N ARG A 356 -29.33 -3.31 12.64
CA ARG A 356 -30.19 -3.12 11.47
C ARG A 356 -30.19 -4.30 10.51
N TYR A 357 -29.15 -5.15 10.57
CA TYR A 357 -28.95 -6.28 9.66
C TYR A 357 -28.97 -7.65 10.35
N ALA A 358 -29.08 -7.66 11.69
CA ALA A 358 -29.17 -8.86 12.50
C ALA A 358 -30.55 -9.55 12.37
N ALA A 359 -30.54 -10.90 12.35
CA ALA A 359 -31.76 -11.69 12.24
C ALA A 359 -32.58 -11.62 13.54
N PRO A 360 -33.92 -11.43 13.48
CA PRO A 360 -34.75 -11.17 14.65
C PRO A 360 -34.71 -12.29 15.71
N GLU A 361 -34.50 -13.55 15.30
CA GLU A 361 -34.32 -14.69 16.20
C GLU A 361 -33.08 -14.58 17.11
N GLN A 362 -32.11 -13.74 16.77
CA GLN A 362 -30.94 -13.46 17.62
C GLN A 362 -31.33 -12.63 18.86
N TYR A 363 -32.34 -11.77 18.76
CA TYR A 363 -32.89 -11.03 19.91
C TYR A 363 -33.80 -11.88 20.80
N ILE A 364 -34.23 -13.06 20.30
CA ILE A 364 -35.28 -13.90 20.92
C ILE A 364 -34.73 -15.27 21.34
N MET A 365 -33.40 -15.47 21.40
CA MET A 365 -32.87 -16.74 21.89
C MET A 365 -33.26 -16.99 23.36
N SER A 366 -34.04 -18.05 23.55
CA SER A 366 -34.62 -18.53 24.80
C SER A 366 -33.60 -18.56 25.95
N THR A 367 -34.03 -18.06 27.11
CA THR A 367 -33.34 -18.08 28.41
C THR A 367 -32.94 -19.49 28.91
N GLN A 368 -33.23 -20.55 28.14
CA GLN A 368 -32.95 -21.95 28.49
C GLN A 368 -31.71 -22.56 27.81
N THR A 369 -30.82 -21.75 27.24
CA THR A 369 -29.56 -22.29 26.67
C THR A 369 -28.51 -22.47 27.78
N PRO A 370 -28.00 -23.70 28.04
CA PRO A 370 -26.99 -23.94 29.08
C PRO A 370 -25.71 -23.15 28.78
N SER A 371 -24.95 -22.82 29.83
CA SER A 371 -23.62 -22.21 29.69
C SER A 371 -22.73 -23.01 28.74
N ALA A 372 -21.96 -22.32 27.89
CA ALA A 372 -21.03 -22.94 26.95
C ALA A 372 -20.05 -23.88 27.68
N PRO A 373 -19.81 -25.10 27.17
CA PRO A 373 -18.78 -25.98 27.73
C PRO A 373 -17.37 -25.42 27.48
N SER A 374 -16.36 -25.97 28.15
CA SER A 374 -14.96 -25.51 28.00
C SER A 374 -14.49 -25.57 26.54
N ALA A 375 -13.56 -24.68 26.14
CA ALA A 375 -13.12 -24.54 24.76
C ALA A 375 -12.78 -25.85 24.00
N PRO A 376 -12.12 -26.86 24.62
CA PRO A 376 -11.87 -28.14 23.97
C PRO A 376 -13.16 -28.93 23.66
N VAL A 377 -14.15 -28.84 24.54
CA VAL A 377 -15.45 -29.51 24.41
C VAL A 377 -16.35 -28.76 23.43
N ALA A 378 -16.30 -27.42 23.44
CA ALA A 378 -16.99 -26.59 22.45
C ALA A 378 -16.47 -26.86 21.02
N ALA A 379 -15.16 -26.98 20.84
CA ALA A 379 -14.54 -27.36 19.56
C ALA A 379 -14.90 -28.79 19.13
N ALA A 380 -15.09 -29.73 20.06
CA ALA A 380 -15.52 -31.09 19.74
C ALA A 380 -17.01 -31.18 19.34
N LEU A 381 -17.87 -30.35 19.95
CA LEU A 381 -19.32 -30.32 19.69
C LEU A 381 -19.71 -29.39 18.55
N SER A 382 -18.79 -28.54 18.10
CA SER A 382 -18.95 -27.57 17.02
C SER A 382 -19.68 -28.11 15.76
N PRO A 383 -19.33 -29.28 15.19
CA PRO A 383 -19.98 -29.77 13.98
C PRO A 383 -21.46 -30.15 14.20
N VAL A 384 -21.80 -30.56 15.41
CA VAL A 384 -23.18 -30.89 15.81
C VAL A 384 -23.98 -29.60 16.03
N LEU A 385 -23.38 -28.62 16.70
CA LEU A 385 -23.98 -27.29 16.87
C LEU A 385 -24.22 -26.59 15.53
N TRP A 386 -23.35 -26.79 14.52
CA TRP A 386 -23.52 -26.31 13.15
C TRP A 386 -24.81 -26.84 12.49
N GLN A 387 -25.05 -28.15 12.56
CA GLN A 387 -26.26 -28.77 12.00
C GLN A 387 -27.53 -28.39 12.77
N MET A 388 -27.43 -28.18 14.09
CA MET A 388 -28.60 -27.85 14.92
C MET A 388 -29.04 -26.39 14.77
N ASN A 389 -28.11 -25.45 14.57
CA ASN A 389 -28.41 -24.02 14.59
C ASN A 389 -28.36 -23.33 13.20
N LEU A 390 -27.90 -24.01 12.14
CA LEU A 390 -27.77 -23.45 10.77
C LEU A 390 -27.24 -22.00 10.77
N PRO A 391 -26.01 -21.80 11.28
CA PRO A 391 -25.49 -20.46 11.57
C PRO A 391 -25.16 -19.65 10.32
N ASP A 392 -25.11 -20.27 9.15
CA ASP A 392 -25.08 -19.64 7.82
C ASP A 392 -26.30 -18.72 7.59
N ARG A 393 -27.45 -19.01 8.22
CA ARG A 393 -28.67 -18.21 8.12
C ARG A 393 -28.48 -16.75 8.55
N PHE A 394 -27.51 -16.47 9.42
CA PHE A 394 -27.23 -15.10 9.87
C PHE A 394 -26.81 -14.22 8.70
N ASP A 395 -25.77 -14.64 7.98
CA ASP A 395 -25.25 -13.85 6.86
C ASP A 395 -26.25 -13.84 5.69
N ILE A 396 -27.00 -14.93 5.47
CA ILE A 396 -28.03 -15.01 4.43
C ILE A 396 -29.21 -14.06 4.71
N TYR A 397 -29.63 -13.90 5.97
CA TYR A 397 -30.65 -12.92 6.34
C TYR A 397 -30.19 -11.49 6.04
N SER A 398 -28.95 -11.14 6.42
CA SER A 398 -28.39 -9.83 6.14
C SER A 398 -28.29 -9.55 4.64
N ILE A 399 -27.89 -10.52 3.82
CA ILE A 399 -27.93 -10.41 2.36
C ILE A 399 -29.34 -10.19 1.83
N GLY A 400 -30.35 -10.84 2.41
CA GLY A 400 -31.76 -10.61 2.08
C GLY A 400 -32.19 -9.16 2.31
N LEU A 401 -31.72 -8.53 3.40
CA LEU A 401 -31.98 -7.11 3.65
C LEU A 401 -31.24 -6.19 2.67
N ILE A 402 -30.01 -6.53 2.28
CA ILE A 402 -29.28 -5.79 1.25
C ILE A 402 -30.00 -5.88 -0.09
N PHE A 403 -30.56 -7.05 -0.44
CA PHE A 403 -31.38 -7.21 -1.63
C PHE A 403 -32.60 -6.27 -1.63
N LEU A 404 -33.32 -6.19 -0.50
CA LEU A 404 -34.46 -5.28 -0.35
C LEU A 404 -34.09 -3.80 -0.38
N GLN A 405 -32.83 -3.43 -0.14
CA GLN A 405 -32.34 -2.05 -0.25
C GLN A 405 -31.92 -1.68 -1.68
N MET A 406 -31.76 -2.67 -2.58
CA MET A 406 -31.41 -2.47 -3.98
C MET A 406 -32.62 -2.32 -4.89
N ASP A 407 -33.81 -2.68 -4.39
CA ASP A 407 -35.14 -2.49 -4.99
C ASP A 407 -35.69 -1.10 -4.59
#